data_AF-A0A927FU63-F1
#
_entry.id   AF-A0A927FU63-F1
#
_cell.length_a   1.000
_cell.length_b   1.000
_cell.length_c   1.000
_cell.angle_alpha   90.00
_cell.angle_beta   90.00
_cell.angle_gamma   90.00
#
_symmetry.space_group_name_H-M   'P 1'
#
loop_
_entity.id
_entity.type
_entity.pdbx_description
1 polymer ?
#
loop_
_entity_poly.entity_id
_entity_poly.type
_entity_poly.pdbx_seq_one_letter_code
_entity_poly.pdbx_strand_id
1 'polypeptide(L)'
;MSLELIDIGLQERHAHPRFPNRVQGKVRAVLSETIDGREQLHEIVVPAWTELSSGMSDEDVELALMVKAADIVKRVRRRLSV
;
A
#
# COMPACT_ATOMS: atom_id res chain seq x y z
N MET A 1 1.28 -15.34 15.58
CA MET A 1 0.72 -13.99 15.41
C MET A 1 0.37 -13.80 13.94
N SER A 2 -0.86 -13.40 13.61
CA SER A 2 -1.29 -13.16 12.23
C SER A 2 -1.72 -11.71 12.06
N LEU A 3 -0.94 -10.97 11.28
CA LEU A 3 -1.33 -9.64 10.78
C LEU A 3 -2.24 -9.82 9.56
N GLU A 4 -3.42 -9.23 9.57
CA GLU A 4 -4.37 -9.30 8.46
C GLU A 4 -4.59 -7.92 7.87
N LEU A 5 -4.47 -7.78 6.54
CA LEU A 5 -4.79 -6.53 5.86
C LEU A 5 -6.30 -6.43 5.70
N ILE A 6 -6.92 -5.52 6.44
CA ILE A 6 -8.38 -5.36 6.48
C ILE A 6 -8.89 -4.17 5.66
N ASP A 7 -8.04 -3.17 5.43
CA ASP A 7 -8.38 -1.97 4.66
C ASP A 7 -7.15 -1.38 3.97
N ILE A 8 -7.34 -0.81 2.79
CA ILE A 8 -6.29 -0.17 1.99
C ILE A 8 -6.89 0.94 1.12
N GLY A 9 -6.23 2.09 1.05
CA GLY A 9 -6.71 3.21 0.24
C GLY A 9 -5.63 4.24 -0.07
N LEU A 10 -5.73 4.87 -1.24
CA LEU A 10 -4.83 5.94 -1.64
C LEU A 10 -5.15 7.23 -0.86
N GLN A 11 -4.14 7.84 -0.22
CA GLN A 11 -4.29 9.13 0.48
C GLN A 11 -3.88 10.30 -0.41
N GLU A 12 -2.77 10.16 -1.12
CA GLU A 12 -2.23 11.18 -2.01
C GLU A 12 -1.47 10.52 -3.17
N ARG A 13 -1.48 11.18 -4.33
CA ARG A 13 -0.60 10.86 -5.45
C ARG A 13 -0.03 12.13 -6.08
N HIS A 14 1.20 12.03 -6.55
CA HIS A 14 1.94 13.10 -7.20
C HIS A 14 2.82 12.54 -8.31
N ALA A 15 3.11 13.37 -9.33
CA ALA A 15 4.18 13.05 -10.28
C ALA A 15 5.51 12.86 -9.53
N HIS A 16 6.33 11.91 -9.97
CA HIS A 16 7.62 11.66 -9.35
C HIS A 16 8.61 12.78 -9.74
N PRO A 17 9.33 13.42 -8.79
CA PRO A 17 10.10 14.64 -9.04
C PRO A 17 11.29 14.45 -9.98
N ARG A 18 11.78 13.22 -10.14
CA ARG A 18 12.97 12.88 -10.96
C ARG A 18 12.68 11.96 -12.15
N PHE A 19 11.51 11.32 -12.17
CA PHE A 19 11.21 10.27 -13.16
C PHE A 19 9.90 10.63 -13.86
N PRO A 20 9.96 11.19 -15.08
CA PRO A 20 8.80 11.80 -15.73
C PRO A 20 7.66 10.81 -16.02
N ASN A 21 7.98 9.52 -16.18
CA ASN A 21 7.00 8.47 -16.46
C ASN A 21 6.58 7.72 -15.19
N ARG A 22 6.67 8.35 -14.01
CA ARG A 22 6.30 7.74 -12.74
C ARG A 22 5.36 8.62 -11.94
N VAL A 23 4.39 7.96 -11.32
CA VAL A 23 3.57 8.53 -10.26
C VAL A 23 3.96 7.86 -8.95
N GLN A 24 4.10 8.66 -7.91
CA GLN A 24 4.28 8.20 -6.54
C GLN A 24 3.03 8.53 -5.74
N GLY A 25 2.77 7.76 -4.69
CA GLY A 25 1.67 8.02 -3.78
C GLY A 25 1.92 7.45 -2.40
N LYS A 26 1.10 7.90 -1.45
CA LYS A 26 1.00 7.32 -0.11
C LYS A 26 -0.30 6.54 -0.02
N VAL A 27 -0.18 5.26 0.30
CA VAL A 27 -1.32 4.36 0.48
C VAL A 27 -1.45 4.05 1.96
N ARG A 28 -2.61 4.34 2.54
CA ARG A 28 -2.97 3.90 3.88
C ARG A 28 -3.27 2.42 3.85
N ALA A 29 -2.75 1.66 4.80
CA ALA A 29 -3.09 0.26 5.01
C ALA A 29 -3.41 0.04 6.49
N VAL A 30 -4.49 -0.68 6.77
CA VAL A 30 -4.89 -1.05 8.14
C VAL A 30 -4.67 -2.54 8.31
N LEU A 31 -3.87 -2.88 9.31
CA LEU A 31 -3.60 -4.25 9.71
C LEU A 31 -4.35 -4.55 11.01
N SER A 32 -5.03 -5.69 11.07
CA SER A 32 -5.57 -6.24 12.31
C SER A 32 -4.62 -7.31 12.84
N GLU A 33 -4.46 -7.35 14.16
CA GLU A 33 -3.72 -8.39 14.88
C GLU A 33 -4.47 -8.78 16.14
N THR A 34 -4.57 -10.09 16.42
CA THR A 34 -5.10 -10.59 17.70
C THR A 34 -3.97 -10.90 18.67
N ILE A 35 -3.92 -10.18 19.79
CA ILE A 35 -2.96 -10.36 20.89
C ILE A 35 -3.77 -10.58 22.17
N ASP A 36 -3.54 -11.69 22.87
CA ASP A 36 -4.24 -12.07 24.11
C ASP A 36 -5.77 -11.99 24.02
N GLY A 37 -6.32 -12.43 22.88
CA GLY A 37 -7.77 -12.40 22.61
C GLY A 37 -8.36 -11.02 22.35
N ARG A 38 -7.52 -9.98 22.22
CA ARG A 38 -7.93 -8.63 21.86
C ARG A 38 -7.47 -8.28 20.45
N GLU A 39 -8.37 -7.70 19.68
CA GLU A 39 -8.04 -7.13 18.38
C GLU A 39 -7.29 -5.80 18.57
N GLN A 40 -6.18 -5.64 17.85
CA GLN A 40 -5.40 -4.42 17.75
C GLN A 40 -5.33 -4.01 16.28
N LEU A 41 -5.59 -2.72 16.01
CA LEU A 41 -5.53 -2.14 14.68
C LEU A 41 -4.26 -1.31 14.54
N HIS A 42 -3.52 -1.57 13.46
CA HIS A 42 -2.29 -0.87 13.12
C HIS A 42 -2.49 -0.16 11.78
N GLU A 43 -2.53 1.17 11.82
CA GLU A 43 -2.56 1.98 10.61
C GLU A 43 -1.13 2.36 10.21
N ILE A 44 -0.79 2.07 8.95
CA ILE A 44 0.51 2.42 8.37
C ILE A 44 0.33 3.14 7.04
N VAL A 45 1.30 3.98 6.71
CA VAL A 45 1.40 4.66 5.42
C VAL A 45 2.50 4.01 4.60
N VAL A 46 2.13 3.51 3.42
CA VAL A 46 3.01 2.81 2.51
C VAL A 46 3.31 3.70 1.32
N PRO A 47 4.54 4.22 1.17
CA PRO A 47 4.94 4.90 -0.05
C PRO A 47 5.06 3.89 -1.19
N ALA A 48 4.38 4.16 -2.30
CA ALA A 48 4.39 3.34 -3.50
C ALA A 48 4.63 4.21 -4.74
N TRP A 49 5.08 3.57 -5.82
CA TRP A 49 5.16 4.21 -7.12
C TRP A 49 4.77 3.24 -8.22
N THR A 50 4.28 3.79 -9.33
CA THR A 50 3.98 3.06 -10.56
C THR A 50 4.53 3.81 -11.77
N GLU A 51 4.89 3.06 -12.81
CA GLU A 51 5.20 3.62 -14.12
C GLU A 51 3.90 3.91 -14.88
N LEU A 52 3.87 5.04 -15.58
CA LEU A 52 2.77 5.42 -16.46
C LEU A 52 2.96 4.75 -17.83
N SER A 53 1.92 4.09 -18.31
CA SER A 53 1.82 3.61 -19.69
C SER A 53 0.74 4.36 -20.45
N SER A 54 0.83 4.38 -21.78
CA SER A 54 -0.17 5.01 -22.64
C SER A 54 -1.54 4.35 -22.44
N GLY A 55 -2.55 5.14 -22.13
CA GLY A 55 -3.93 4.68 -21.99
C GLY A 55 -4.34 4.26 -20.57
N MET A 56 -3.47 4.38 -19.56
CA MET A 56 -3.88 4.26 -18.16
C MET A 56 -4.84 5.40 -17.79
N SER A 57 -6.00 5.05 -17.24
CA SER A 57 -6.86 6.01 -16.59
C SER A 57 -6.29 6.43 -15.22
N ASP A 58 -6.91 7.43 -14.60
CA ASP A 58 -6.56 7.79 -13.23
C ASP A 58 -6.89 6.66 -12.24
N GLU A 59 -7.98 5.93 -12.46
CA GLU A 59 -8.32 4.75 -11.65
C GLU A 59 -7.31 3.62 -11.80
N ASP A 60 -6.76 3.41 -13.01
CA ASP A 60 -5.71 2.42 -13.24
C ASP A 60 -4.43 2.76 -12.45
N VAL A 61 -4.08 4.04 -12.40
CA VAL A 61 -2.92 4.53 -11.63
C VAL A 61 -3.13 4.33 -10.14
N GLU A 62 -4.32 4.65 -9.63
CA GLU A 62 -4.68 4.45 -8.22
C GLU A 62 -4.64 2.96 -7.84
N LEU A 63 -5.26 2.11 -8.66
CA LEU A 63 -5.23 0.65 -8.47
C LEU A 63 -3.80 0.12 -8.47
N ALA A 64 -2.96 0.55 -9.41
CA ALA A 64 -1.56 0.13 -9.50
C ALA A 64 -0.76 0.52 -8.24
N LEU A 65 -0.98 1.71 -7.68
CA LEU A 65 -0.36 2.15 -6.43
C LEU A 65 -0.82 1.29 -5.24
N MET A 66 -2.12 0.99 -5.14
CA MET A 66 -2.65 0.14 -4.08
C MET A 66 -2.13 -1.30 -4.17
N VAL A 67 -2.08 -1.89 -5.37
CA VAL A 67 -1.51 -3.23 -5.59
C VAL A 67 -0.03 -3.28 -5.17
N LYS A 68 0.76 -2.26 -5.55
CA LYS A 68 2.16 -2.13 -5.11
C LYS A 68 2.28 -2.04 -3.59
N ALA A 69 1.42 -1.26 -2.94
CA ALA A 69 1.40 -1.12 -1.49
C ALA A 69 1.01 -2.43 -0.80
N ALA A 70 -0.01 -3.14 -1.29
CA ALA A 70 -0.42 -4.44 -0.77
C ALA A 70 0.72 -5.48 -0.86
N ASP A 71 1.49 -5.47 -1.95
CA ASP A 71 2.67 -6.32 -2.10
C ASP A 71 3.78 -5.98 -1.08
N ILE A 72 3.99 -4.69 -0.79
CA ILE A 72 4.90 -4.24 0.27
C ILE A 72 4.42 -4.77 1.63
N VAL A 73 3.15 -4.58 1.96
CA VAL A 73 2.53 -5.06 3.21
C VAL A 73 2.68 -6.58 3.34
N LYS A 74 2.39 -7.32 2.27
CA LYS A 74 2.55 -8.78 2.23
C LYS A 74 3.99 -9.20 2.53
N ARG A 75 5.00 -8.47 2.02
CA ARG A 75 6.42 -8.72 2.32
C ARG A 75 6.77 -8.40 3.77
N VAL A 76 6.27 -7.29 4.31
CA VAL A 76 6.49 -6.90 5.71
C VAL A 76 5.90 -7.96 6.65
N ARG A 77 4.64 -8.34 6.43
CA ARG A 77 3.99 -9.41 7.21
C ARG A 77 4.79 -10.70 7.22
N ARG A 78 5.27 -11.15 6.05
CA ARG A 78 6.10 -12.38 5.96
C ARG A 78 7.39 -12.30 6.76
N ARG A 79 7.95 -11.10 6.94
CA ARG A 79 9.17 -10.89 7.75
C ARG A 79 8.87 -10.83 9.24
N LEU A 80 7.69 -10.36 9.63
CA LEU A 80 7.26 -10.27 11.04
C LEU A 80 6.66 -11.58 11.56
N SER A 81 6.21 -12.46 10.67
CA SER A 81 5.74 -13.80 11.01
C SER A 81 6.88 -14.82 11.19
N VAL A 82 8.13 -14.37 11.23
CA VAL A 82 9.33 -15.19 11.42
C VAL A 82 9.53 -15.46 12.91
#